data_AF-A0A350JM72-F1
#
_entry.id   AF-A0A350JM72-F1
#
_cell.length_a   1.000
_cell.length_b   1.000
_cell.length_c   1.000
_cell.angle_alpha   90.00
_cell.angle_beta   90.00
_cell.angle_gamma   90.00
#
_symmetry.space_group_name_H-M   'P 1'
#
loop_
_entity.id
_entity.type
_entity.pdbx_description
1 polymer ?
#
loop_
_entity_poly.entity_id
_entity_poly.type
_entity_poly.pdbx_seq_one_letter_code
_entity_poly.pdbx_strand_id
1 'polypeptide(L)'
;MMRKLIIPFMTLILLLAAYDVSASHNRAGEIIYERTGSSPFEYTITIITYTKTGGQSDDADRCELELFFGDGTREYVSRVNGNSGSSCNHIGEQITTNTKKNIYTT
;
A
#
# COMPACT_ATOMS: atom_id res chain seq x y z
N MET A 1 -27.11 22.77 -38.02
CA MET A 1 -25.63 22.71 -37.91
C MET A 1 -25.14 22.70 -36.45
N MET A 2 -25.73 23.49 -35.54
CA MET A 2 -25.27 23.63 -34.14
C MET A 2 -25.41 22.37 -33.25
N ARG A 3 -26.39 21.47 -33.48
CA ARG A 3 -26.56 20.24 -32.67
C ARG A 3 -25.40 19.23 -32.82
N LYS A 4 -24.62 19.29 -33.91
CA LYS A 4 -23.48 18.38 -34.15
C LYS A 4 -22.21 18.77 -33.37
N LEU A 5 -22.15 19.98 -32.83
CA LEU A 5 -21.00 20.51 -32.07
C LEU A 5 -21.16 20.35 -30.55
N ILE A 6 -22.39 20.12 -30.06
CA ILE A 6 -22.67 19.97 -28.63
C ILE A 6 -22.03 18.70 -28.07
N ILE A 7 -22.14 17.59 -28.80
CA ILE A 7 -21.60 16.30 -28.38
C ILE A 7 -20.07 16.36 -28.23
N PRO A 8 -19.27 16.78 -29.23
CA PRO A 8 -17.81 16.82 -29.07
C PRO A 8 -17.37 17.82 -28.00
N PHE A 9 -18.07 18.96 -27.85
CA PHE A 9 -17.81 19.91 -26.79
C PHE A 9 -18.06 19.32 -25.39
N MET A 10 -19.17 18.60 -25.23
CA MET A 10 -19.51 17.90 -23.99
C MET A 10 -18.50 16.79 -23.69
N THR A 11 -18.09 16.00 -24.70
CA THR A 11 -17.05 14.97 -24.55
C THR A 11 -15.72 15.56 -24.09
N LEU A 12 -15.31 16.71 -24.64
CA LEU A 12 -14.08 17.40 -24.21
C LEU A 12 -14.15 17.84 -22.74
N ILE A 13 -15.29 18.40 -22.30
CA ILE A 13 -15.50 18.79 -20.90
C ILE A 13 -15.42 17.56 -19.97
N LEU A 14 -16.03 16.45 -20.36
CA LEU A 14 -15.97 15.19 -19.61
C LEU A 14 -14.54 14.63 -19.50
N LEU A 15 -13.72 14.76 -20.55
CA LEU A 15 -12.32 14.33 -20.53
C LEU A 15 -11.46 15.23 -19.62
N LEU A 16 -11.70 16.55 -19.64
CA LEU A 16 -10.98 17.50 -18.79
C LEU A 16 -11.36 17.37 -17.30
N ALA A 17 -12.57 16.88 -17.00
CA ALA A 17 -13.02 16.65 -15.63
C ALA A 17 -12.38 15.41 -14.96
N ALA A 18 -11.67 14.56 -15.71
CA ALA A 18 -11.13 13.28 -15.22
C ALA A 18 -9.64 13.31 -14.81
N TYR A 19 -9.10 14.46 -14.39
CA TYR A 19 -7.66 14.65 -14.23
C TYR A 19 -7.04 14.08 -12.95
N ASP A 20 -7.85 13.75 -11.93
CA ASP A 20 -7.34 13.32 -10.63
C ASP A 20 -7.66 11.84 -10.39
N VAL A 21 -6.63 10.99 -10.50
CA VAL A 21 -6.72 9.55 -10.26
C VAL A 21 -5.63 9.17 -9.28
N SER A 22 -6.04 8.52 -8.19
CA SER A 22 -5.13 8.03 -7.15
C SER A 22 -4.95 6.52 -7.25
N ALA A 23 -3.74 6.04 -6.95
CA ALA A 23 -3.41 4.63 -6.84
C ALA A 23 -2.53 4.40 -5.60
N SER A 24 -2.77 3.30 -4.88
CA SER A 24 -1.99 2.97 -3.69
C SER A 24 -0.63 2.36 -4.00
N HIS A 25 -0.37 2.00 -5.26
CA HIS A 25 0.84 1.35 -5.75
C HIS A 25 1.23 0.03 -5.03
N ASN A 26 0.31 -0.55 -4.25
CA ASN A 26 0.41 -1.91 -3.73
C ASN A 26 0.02 -2.89 -4.83
N ARG A 27 0.93 -3.82 -5.15
CA ARG A 27 0.76 -4.86 -6.17
C ARG A 27 0.12 -6.11 -5.60
N ALA A 28 0.48 -6.46 -4.38
CA ALA A 28 -0.04 -7.61 -3.64
C ALA A 28 0.17 -7.42 -2.13
N GLY A 29 -0.49 -8.25 -1.34
CA GLY A 29 -0.27 -8.32 0.09
C GLY A 29 -0.66 -9.68 0.67
N GLU A 30 -0.02 -10.03 1.78
CA GLU A 30 -0.26 -11.26 2.54
C GLU A 30 -0.45 -10.90 4.01
N ILE A 31 -1.32 -11.63 4.70
CA ILE A 31 -1.46 -11.58 6.16
C ILE A 31 -1.33 -13.01 6.65
N ILE A 32 -0.28 -13.25 7.44
CA ILE A 32 0.03 -14.53 8.05
C ILE A 32 -0.22 -14.35 9.54
N TYR A 33 -1.01 -15.24 10.14
CA TYR A 33 -1.26 -15.25 11.58
C TYR A 33 -0.85 -16.62 12.12
N GLU A 34 -0.09 -16.60 13.21
CA GLU A 34 0.36 -17.78 13.92
C GLU A 34 -0.10 -17.68 15.37
N ARG A 35 -0.75 -18.71 15.90
CA ARG A 35 -1.11 -18.76 17.31
C ARG A 35 0.15 -19.15 18.11
N THR A 36 0.67 -18.22 18.89
CA THR A 36 1.96 -18.37 19.57
C THR A 36 1.86 -18.71 21.05
N GLY A 37 0.66 -18.60 21.65
CA GLY A 37 0.46 -18.86 23.07
C GLY A 37 -0.63 -19.87 23.42
N SER A 38 -0.74 -20.14 24.72
CA SER A 38 -1.76 -21.04 25.26
C SER A 38 -3.15 -20.40 25.25
N SER A 39 -3.23 -19.08 25.25
CA SER A 39 -4.48 -18.33 25.09
C SER A 39 -5.09 -18.56 23.70
N PRO A 40 -6.42 -18.66 23.54
CA PRO A 40 -7.07 -18.76 22.23
C PRO A 40 -6.97 -17.48 21.39
N PHE A 41 -6.57 -16.36 21.99
CA PHE A 41 -6.53 -15.03 21.36
C PHE A 41 -5.12 -14.46 21.21
N GLU A 42 -4.08 -15.27 21.40
CA GLU A 42 -2.68 -14.84 21.32
C GLU A 42 -2.09 -15.25 19.97
N TYR A 43 -1.83 -14.25 19.12
CA TYR A 43 -1.34 -14.42 17.77
C TYR A 43 -0.16 -13.49 17.49
N THR A 44 0.80 -13.99 16.73
CA THR A 44 1.75 -13.16 15.99
C THR A 44 1.20 -12.94 14.59
N ILE A 45 1.12 -11.69 14.15
CA ILE A 45 0.63 -11.32 12.83
C ILE A 45 1.79 -10.75 12.03
N THR A 46 2.02 -11.33 10.85
CA THR A 46 2.96 -10.82 9.86
C THR A 46 2.21 -10.34 8.63
N ILE A 47 2.40 -9.08 8.29
CA ILE A 47 1.87 -8.44 7.09
C ILE A 47 3.02 -8.33 6.08
N ILE A 48 2.78 -8.77 4.86
CA ILE A 48 3.72 -8.60 3.75
C ILE A 48 3.05 -7.72 2.71
N THR A 49 3.70 -6.64 2.29
CA THR A 49 3.23 -5.84 1.14
C THR A 49 4.24 -5.86 0.01
N TYR A 50 3.74 -5.89 -1.21
CA TYR A 50 4.54 -5.79 -2.42
C TYR A 50 4.23 -4.47 -3.11
N THR A 51 5.18 -3.55 -3.16
CA THR A 51 4.95 -2.17 -3.62
C THR A 51 5.68 -1.91 -4.94
N LYS A 52 5.08 -1.14 -5.84
CA LYS A 52 5.76 -0.65 -7.04
C LYS A 52 6.83 0.35 -6.63
N THR A 53 8.01 0.28 -7.26
CA THR A 53 9.09 1.24 -7.03
C THR A 53 9.18 2.31 -8.12
N GLY A 54 9.77 3.44 -7.75
CA GLY A 54 10.15 4.54 -8.62
C GLY A 54 9.22 5.75 -8.54
N GLY A 55 9.80 6.93 -8.34
CA GLY A 55 9.08 8.20 -8.30
C GLY A 55 8.07 8.23 -7.15
N GLN A 56 6.86 8.71 -7.42
CA GLN A 56 5.78 8.77 -6.41
C GLN A 56 5.28 7.39 -5.96
N SER A 57 5.63 6.30 -6.66
CA SER A 57 5.25 4.96 -6.21
C SER A 57 6.03 4.51 -4.97
N ASP A 58 7.19 5.10 -4.69
CA ASP A 58 8.01 4.76 -3.52
C ASP A 58 7.26 5.04 -2.21
N ASP A 59 6.33 6.01 -2.19
CA ASP A 59 5.47 6.36 -1.04
C ASP A 59 4.58 5.21 -0.54
N ALA A 60 4.40 4.16 -1.36
CA ALA A 60 3.63 2.97 -0.96
C ALA A 60 4.40 2.06 0.02
N ASP A 61 5.73 2.16 0.04
CA ASP A 61 6.57 1.48 1.02
C ASP A 61 6.55 2.27 2.33
N ARG A 62 5.89 1.75 3.36
CA ARG A 62 5.65 2.47 4.62
C ARG A 62 6.53 1.92 5.73
N CYS A 63 6.87 2.73 6.72
CA CYS A 63 7.64 2.24 7.86
C CYS A 63 6.82 1.58 8.93
N GLU A 64 5.54 1.90 8.98
CA GLU A 64 4.59 1.25 9.85
C GLU A 64 3.26 1.11 9.13
N LEU A 65 2.49 0.11 9.56
CA LEU A 65 1.11 -0.08 9.17
C LEU A 65 0.24 -0.05 10.42
N GLU A 66 -0.91 0.61 10.33
CA GLU A 66 -1.95 0.50 11.33
C GLU A 66 -2.70 -0.83 11.12
N LEU A 67 -2.54 -1.75 12.06
CA LEU A 67 -3.22 -3.04 12.10
C LEU A 67 -4.47 -2.92 12.96
N PHE A 68 -5.63 -3.24 12.37
CA PHE A 68 -6.90 -3.33 13.08
C PHE A 68 -7.22 -4.80 13.35
N PHE A 69 -7.37 -5.18 14.62
CA PHE A 69 -7.64 -6.58 15.01
C PHE A 69 -9.10 -7.01 14.81
N GLY A 70 -10.00 -6.05 14.57
CA GLY A 70 -11.43 -6.29 14.33
C GLY A 70 -12.31 -6.30 15.59
N ASP A 71 -11.71 -6.19 16.78
CA ASP A 71 -12.38 -6.06 18.08
C ASP A 71 -12.48 -4.59 18.57
N GLY A 72 -12.11 -3.65 17.71
CA GLY A 72 -12.01 -2.22 18.04
C GLY A 72 -10.63 -1.78 18.54
N THR A 73 -9.71 -2.71 18.79
CA THR A 73 -8.31 -2.40 19.08
C THR A 73 -7.47 -2.31 17.81
N ARG A 74 -6.33 -1.62 17.92
CA ARG A 74 -5.38 -1.39 16.83
C ARG A 74 -3.98 -1.17 17.35
N GLU A 75 -3.01 -1.41 16.49
CA GLU A 75 -1.58 -1.25 16.77
C GLU A 75 -0.85 -0.73 15.52
N TYR A 76 0.21 0.07 15.73
CA TYR A 76 1.12 0.43 14.66
C TYR A 76 2.28 -0.57 14.62
N VAL A 77 2.38 -1.32 13.53
CA VAL A 77 3.35 -2.39 13.35
C VAL A 77 4.48 -1.92 12.45
N SER A 78 5.71 -1.95 12.95
CA SER A 78 6.89 -1.46 12.22
C SER A 78 7.38 -2.45 11.17
N ARG A 79 7.95 -1.93 10.07
CA ARG A 79 8.62 -2.73 9.04
C ARG A 79 9.91 -3.31 9.62
N VAL A 80 10.11 -4.62 9.45
CA VAL A 80 11.24 -5.38 10.01
C VAL A 80 12.29 -5.79 8.99
N ASN A 81 12.11 -5.46 7.71
CA ASN A 81 13.07 -5.75 6.65
C ASN A 81 13.55 -4.50 5.90
N GLY A 82 14.58 -4.68 5.08
CA GLY A 82 15.24 -3.62 4.33
C GLY A 82 16.63 -3.26 4.84
N ASN A 83 17.35 -2.42 4.10
CA ASN A 83 18.69 -1.97 4.51
C ASN A 83 18.63 -1.17 5.80
N SER A 84 19.54 -1.41 6.75
CA SER A 84 19.62 -0.67 8.00
C SER A 84 20.05 0.80 7.76
N GLY A 85 19.07 1.68 7.58
CA GLY A 85 19.23 3.13 7.57
C GLY A 85 18.35 3.75 8.64
N SER A 86 18.85 4.75 9.37
CA SER A 86 18.18 5.41 10.49
C SER A 86 16.98 6.31 10.10
N SER A 87 16.44 6.15 8.89
CA SER A 87 15.32 6.94 8.41
C SER A 87 14.42 6.09 7.54
N CYS A 88 13.11 6.38 7.64
CA CYS A 88 12.03 5.75 6.89
C CYS A 88 12.14 6.02 5.38
N ASN A 89 13.14 5.44 4.72
CA ASN A 89 13.54 5.82 3.37
C ASN A 89 12.97 4.89 2.29
N HIS A 90 11.76 4.35 2.47
CA HIS A 90 11.17 3.40 1.52
C HIS A 90 12.15 2.26 1.16
N ILE A 91 12.73 1.64 2.19
CA ILE A 91 13.90 0.75 2.10
C ILE A 91 13.53 -0.74 2.03
N GLY A 92 12.29 -1.07 1.65
CA GLY A 92 11.86 -2.44 1.41
C GLY A 92 12.83 -3.23 0.54
N GLU A 93 12.80 -4.56 0.70
CA GLU A 93 13.67 -5.46 -0.04
C GLU A 93 13.28 -5.49 -1.52
N GLN A 94 14.20 -5.14 -2.41
CA GLN A 94 13.96 -5.22 -3.85
C GLN A 94 13.92 -6.69 -4.30
N ILE A 95 12.77 -7.17 -4.77
CA ILE A 95 12.61 -8.57 -5.21
C ILE A 95 12.60 -8.73 -6.73
N THR A 96 12.26 -7.67 -7.47
CA THR A 96 12.32 -7.60 -8.94
C THR A 96 12.68 -6.19 -9.37
N THR A 97 12.84 -5.91 -10.66
CA THR A 97 13.22 -4.58 -11.18
C THR A 97 12.30 -3.44 -10.70
N ASN A 98 11.02 -3.70 -10.43
CA ASN A 98 10.05 -2.65 -10.11
C ASN A 98 9.14 -2.97 -8.93
N THR A 99 9.55 -3.90 -8.06
CA THR A 99 8.80 -4.32 -6.88
C THR A 99 9.70 -4.43 -5.66
N LYS A 100 9.26 -3.84 -4.55
CA LYS A 100 9.80 -4.07 -3.20
C LYS A 100 8.86 -4.93 -2.37
N LYS A 101 9.43 -5.69 -1.46
CA LYS A 101 8.75 -6.47 -0.42
C LYS A 101 8.99 -5.80 0.93
N ASN A 102 7.91 -5.54 1.67
CA ASN A 102 7.93 -4.99 3.01
C ASN A 102 7.30 -5.99 3.98
N ILE A 103 7.95 -6.25 5.10
CA ILE A 103 7.50 -7.20 6.10
C ILE A 103 7.27 -6.43 7.39
N TYR A 104 6.12 -6.61 8.02
CA TYR A 104 5.73 -5.98 9.28
C TYR A 104 5.24 -7.08 10.22
N THR A 105 5.73 -7.13 11.46
CA THR A 105 5.40 -8.19 12.42
C THR A 105 5.12 -7.60 13.79
N THR A 106 4.02 -8.03 14.41
CA THR A 106 3.65 -7.73 15.81
C THR A 106 4.57 -8.42 16.81
#